data_AF-A0A534RY58-F1
#
_entry.id   AF-A0A534RY58-F1
#
_cell.length_a   1.000
_cell.length_b   1.000
_cell.length_c   1.000
_cell.angle_alpha   90.00
_cell.angle_beta   90.00
_cell.angle_gamma   90.00
#
_symmetry.space_group_name_H-M   'P 1'
#
loop_
_entity.id
_entity.type
_entity.pdbx_description
1 polymer ?
#
loop_
_entity_poly.entity_id
_entity_poly.type
_entity_poly.pdbx_seq_one_letter_code
_entity_poly.pdbx_strand_id
1 'polypeptide(L)'
;MDFDESLISHTLEHRGCGIRAASYEITPQSWLPEACVWLHTDVGHRKMWVHSFAHCFAAEELTFPSRLDADSWALGAARSIIDRAFEELNLPAVGYVPHRVRNFARVWKIARSSLSNLARLNRFGSRH
;
A
#
# COMPACT_ATOMS: atom_id res chain seq x y z
N MET A 1 -0.54 -10.52 -16.87
CA MET A 1 -0.92 -10.43 -15.45
C MET A 1 -1.33 -8.99 -15.20
N ASP A 2 -2.60 -8.75 -14.95
CA ASP A 2 -3.11 -7.39 -14.71
C ASP A 2 -2.59 -6.83 -13.39
N PHE A 3 -2.22 -5.56 -13.42
CA PHE A 3 -1.81 -4.83 -12.24
C PHE A 3 -3.06 -4.52 -11.43
N ASP A 4 -3.28 -5.25 -10.34
CA ASP A 4 -4.39 -5.01 -9.44
C ASP A 4 -4.27 -3.62 -8.79
N GLU A 5 -5.11 -2.68 -9.25
CA GLU A 5 -5.16 -1.29 -8.76
C GLU A 5 -5.47 -1.21 -7.25
N SER A 6 -6.10 -2.23 -6.66
CA SER A 6 -6.37 -2.25 -5.22
C SER A 6 -5.08 -2.33 -4.38
N LEU A 7 -3.99 -2.84 -4.98
CA LEU A 7 -2.66 -2.90 -4.35
C LEU A 7 -2.06 -1.52 -4.09
N ILE A 8 -2.43 -0.51 -4.89
CA ILE A 8 -1.85 0.85 -4.84
C ILE A 8 -2.15 1.53 -3.50
N SER A 9 -3.30 1.25 -2.90
CA SER A 9 -3.75 1.90 -1.66
C SER A 9 -2.83 1.70 -0.45
N HIS A 10 -2.10 0.59 -0.42
CA HIS A 10 -1.15 0.24 0.65
C HIS A 10 0.29 0.19 0.15
N THR A 11 0.55 0.83 -0.99
CA THR A 11 1.86 0.90 -1.58
C THR A 11 2.59 2.14 -1.10
N LEU A 12 3.83 1.96 -0.71
CA LEU A 12 4.76 3.03 -0.51
C LEU A 12 5.58 3.26 -1.79
N GLU A 13 5.64 4.50 -2.28
CA GLU A 13 6.53 4.88 -3.38
C GLU A 13 7.92 5.29 -2.85
N HIS A 14 8.99 4.79 -3.48
CA HIS A 14 10.38 5.12 -3.19
C HIS A 14 11.24 5.06 -4.46
N ARG A 15 11.90 6.18 -4.82
CA ARG A 15 12.74 6.31 -6.04
C ARG A 15 12.10 5.80 -7.35
N GLY A 16 10.80 6.00 -7.52
CA GLY A 16 10.06 5.54 -8.70
C GLY A 16 9.69 4.04 -8.66
N CYS A 17 10.00 3.35 -7.57
CA CYS A 17 9.54 2.00 -7.28
C CYS A 17 8.34 2.04 -6.32
N GLY A 18 7.36 1.17 -6.52
CA GLY A 18 6.35 0.86 -5.50
C GLY A 18 6.82 -0.30 -4.63
N ILE A 19 6.56 -0.20 -3.33
CA ILE A 19 6.88 -1.21 -2.32
C ILE A 19 5.61 -1.55 -1.54
N ARG A 20 5.33 -2.84 -1.37
CA ARG A 20 4.29 -3.33 -0.48
C ARG A 20 4.85 -4.44 0.39
N ALA A 21 4.82 -4.24 1.71
CA ALA A 21 5.08 -5.33 2.64
C ALA A 21 3.90 -6.31 2.69
N ALA A 22 4.21 -7.58 2.84
CA ALA A 22 3.25 -8.67 2.83
C ALA A 22 3.73 -9.84 3.71
N SER A 23 4.12 -9.53 4.93
CA SER A 23 4.62 -10.51 5.89
C SER A 23 3.54 -11.53 6.27
N TYR A 24 3.95 -12.76 6.54
CA TYR A 24 3.05 -13.86 6.89
C TYR A 24 3.57 -14.62 8.12
N GLU A 25 2.64 -15.24 8.83
CA GLU A 25 2.95 -16.02 10.04
C GLU A 25 3.44 -17.41 9.65
N ILE A 26 4.60 -17.82 10.16
CA ILE A 26 5.18 -19.16 9.96
C ILE A 26 4.92 -20.07 11.15
N THR A 27 4.93 -19.51 12.36
CA THR A 27 4.56 -20.15 13.64
C THR A 27 3.91 -19.10 14.54
N PRO A 28 3.18 -19.48 15.61
CA PRO A 28 2.51 -18.50 16.48
C PRO A 28 3.48 -17.43 16.97
N GLN A 29 3.14 -16.16 16.75
CA GLN A 29 4.00 -15.01 17.11
C GLN A 29 5.36 -14.99 16.40
N SER A 30 5.45 -15.61 15.22
CA SER A 30 6.65 -15.57 14.38
C SER A 30 6.24 -15.26 12.95
N TRP A 31 6.55 -14.02 12.55
CA TRP A 31 6.20 -13.44 11.26
C TRP A 31 7.45 -13.31 10.40
N LEU A 32 7.40 -13.89 9.20
CA LEU A 32 8.45 -13.77 8.21
C LEU A 32 8.21 -12.51 7.36
N PRO A 33 9.20 -11.60 7.25
CA PRO A 33 9.07 -10.39 6.46
C PRO A 33 9.16 -10.69 4.96
N GLU A 34 8.23 -10.15 4.17
CA GLU A 34 8.28 -10.15 2.71
C GLU A 34 7.86 -8.82 2.14
N ALA A 35 8.37 -8.50 0.95
CA ALA A 35 7.93 -7.34 0.20
C ALA A 35 7.80 -7.63 -1.30
N CYS A 36 6.77 -7.05 -1.90
CA CYS A 36 6.64 -6.92 -3.34
C CYS A 36 7.18 -5.55 -3.75
N VAL A 37 8.14 -5.52 -4.66
CA VAL A 37 8.68 -4.32 -5.28
C VAL A 37 8.25 -4.28 -6.74
N TRP A 38 7.86 -3.12 -7.24
CA TRP A 38 7.59 -2.98 -8.67
C TRP A 38 8.07 -1.67 -9.23
N LEU A 39 8.39 -1.72 -10.52
CA LEU A 39 8.84 -0.61 -11.32
C LEU A 39 7.86 -0.42 -12.48
N HIS A 40 7.52 0.84 -12.77
CA HIS A 40 6.84 1.18 -14.00
C HIS A 40 7.89 1.47 -15.08
N THR A 41 7.86 0.69 -16.15
CA THR A 41 8.73 0.86 -17.33
C THR A 41 7.88 1.23 -18.54
N ASP A 42 8.53 1.70 -19.59
CA ASP A 42 7.94 1.93 -20.91
C ASP A 42 7.23 0.68 -21.48
N VAL A 43 7.75 -0.51 -21.16
CA VAL A 43 7.16 -1.81 -21.51
C VAL A 43 6.12 -2.33 -20.51
N GLY A 44 5.72 -1.51 -19.54
CA GLY A 44 4.70 -1.83 -18.53
C GLY A 44 5.26 -2.06 -17.12
N HIS A 45 4.45 -2.65 -16.24
CA HIS A 45 4.84 -2.90 -14.86
C HIS A 45 5.70 -4.16 -14.72
N ARG A 46 6.86 -4.04 -14.08
CA ARG A 46 7.70 -5.15 -13.65
C ARG A 46 7.55 -5.33 -12.15
N LYS A 47 7.21 -6.54 -11.71
CA LYS A 47 7.07 -6.89 -10.29
C LYS A 47 8.15 -7.89 -9.90
N MET A 48 8.70 -7.73 -8.71
CA MET A 48 9.63 -8.63 -8.07
C MET A 48 9.16 -8.89 -6.64
N TRP A 49 9.14 -10.15 -6.25
CA TRP A 49 8.92 -10.54 -4.86
C TRP A 49 10.27 -10.78 -4.19
N VAL A 50 10.46 -10.17 -3.02
CA VAL A 50 11.58 -10.46 -2.13
C VAL A 50 11.07 -11.40 -1.06
N HIS A 51 11.24 -12.69 -1.33
CA HIS A 51 10.93 -13.76 -0.39
C HIS A 51 12.12 -13.95 0.55
N SER A 52 11.89 -13.81 1.87
CA SER A 52 12.90 -13.93 2.91
C SER A 52 14.13 -13.03 2.74
N PHE A 53 14.10 -11.89 3.44
CA PHE A 53 15.24 -10.97 3.48
C PHE A 53 16.49 -11.52 4.18
N ALA A 54 16.42 -12.69 4.82
CA ALA A 54 17.52 -13.30 5.55
C ALA A 54 18.80 -13.38 4.71
N HIS A 55 18.68 -13.80 3.44
CA HIS A 55 19.82 -13.87 2.51
C HIS A 55 20.36 -12.50 2.09
N CYS A 56 19.50 -11.49 1.99
CA CYS A 56 19.92 -10.13 1.63
C CYS A 56 20.74 -9.45 2.74
N PHE A 57 20.52 -9.85 4.00
CA PHE A 57 21.13 -9.22 5.17
C PHE A 57 22.02 -10.17 5.98
N ALA A 58 22.36 -11.35 5.44
CA ALA A 58 23.19 -12.37 6.08
C ALA A 58 22.71 -12.76 7.51
N ALA A 59 21.39 -12.84 7.70
CA ALA A 59 20.79 -13.32 8.94
C ALA A 59 20.48 -14.83 8.83
N GLU A 60 20.78 -15.60 9.87
CA GLU A 60 20.46 -17.04 9.92
C GLU A 60 18.95 -17.29 10.07
N GLU A 61 18.28 -16.47 10.88
CA GLU A 61 16.84 -16.49 11.08
C GLU A 61 16.34 -15.06 11.28
N LEU A 62 15.31 -14.67 10.52
CA LEU A 62 14.76 -13.31 10.55
C LEU A 62 13.24 -13.38 10.66
N THR A 63 12.76 -13.32 11.89
CA THR A 63 11.34 -13.37 12.23
C THR A 63 10.98 -12.29 13.23
N PHE A 64 9.72 -11.86 13.26
CA PHE A 64 9.22 -10.82 14.15
C PHE A 64 8.05 -11.29 14.99
N PRO A 65 7.87 -10.75 16.21
CA PRO A 65 6.79 -11.15 17.11
C PRO A 65 5.39 -10.73 16.62
N SER A 66 5.32 -9.74 15.73
CA SER A 66 4.07 -9.23 15.18
C SER A 66 4.19 -8.96 13.69
N ARG A 67 3.05 -9.07 12.99
CA ARG A 67 2.94 -8.71 11.57
C ARG A 67 3.35 -7.26 11.31
N LEU A 68 2.96 -6.35 12.19
CA LEU A 68 3.22 -4.92 12.02
C LEU A 68 4.73 -4.63 12.06
N ASP A 69 5.46 -5.28 12.97
CA ASP A 69 6.91 -5.16 13.05
C ASP A 69 7.58 -5.77 11.83
N ALA A 70 7.13 -6.95 11.40
CA ALA A 70 7.62 -7.61 10.18
C ALA A 70 7.41 -6.73 8.94
N ASP A 71 6.21 -6.16 8.77
CA ASP A 71 5.86 -5.32 7.64
C ASP A 71 6.65 -4.00 7.65
N SER A 72 6.77 -3.36 8.82
CA SER A 72 7.55 -2.13 9.00
C SER A 72 9.03 -2.36 8.65
N TRP A 73 9.60 -3.46 9.15
CA TRP A 73 10.98 -3.84 8.86
C TRP A 73 11.17 -4.18 7.37
N ALA A 74 10.25 -4.95 6.77
CA ALA A 74 10.28 -5.32 5.35
C ALA A 74 10.26 -4.09 4.43
N LEU A 75 9.47 -3.06 4.77
CA LEU A 75 9.46 -1.80 4.04
C LEU A 75 10.81 -1.09 4.11
N GLY A 76 11.43 -1.04 5.30
CA GLY A 76 12.76 -0.47 5.49
C GLY A 76 13.83 -1.21 4.70
N ALA A 77 13.83 -2.54 4.79
CA ALA A 77 14.76 -3.41 4.09
C ALA A 77 14.65 -3.28 2.56
N ALA A 78 13.42 -3.26 2.03
CA ALA A 78 13.18 -3.05 0.60
C ALA A 78 13.69 -1.68 0.12
N ARG A 79 13.48 -0.61 0.90
CA ARG A 79 14.06 0.72 0.59
C ARG A 79 15.58 0.65 0.49
N SER A 80 16.24 0.03 1.48
CA SER A 80 17.70 -0.08 1.48
C SER A 80 18.24 -0.87 0.29
N ILE A 81 17.55 -1.92 -0.15
CA ILE A 81 17.92 -2.67 -1.37
C ILE A 81 17.81 -1.76 -2.61
N ILE A 82 16.72 -1.00 -2.72
CA ILE A 82 16.53 -0.06 -3.84
C ILE A 82 17.61 1.02 -3.82
N ASP A 83 17.85 1.66 -2.67
CA ASP A 83 18.87 2.71 -2.53
C ASP A 83 20.25 2.19 -2.97
N ARG A 84 20.64 1.01 -2.47
CA ARG A 84 21.91 0.36 -2.83
C ARG A 84 22.00 0.03 -4.32
N ALA A 85 20.93 -0.49 -4.92
CA ALA A 85 20.91 -0.80 -6.35
C ALA A 85 21.09 0.46 -7.21
N PHE A 86 20.49 1.60 -6.81
CA PHE A 86 20.69 2.88 -7.50
C PHE A 86 22.12 3.39 -7.36
N GLU A 87 22.72 3.27 -6.18
CA GLU A 87 24.12 3.63 -5.93
C GLU A 87 25.09 2.79 -6.77
N GLU A 88 24.94 1.46 -6.75
CA GLU A 88 25.81 0.54 -7.49
C GLU A 88 25.73 0.74 -9.02
N LEU A 89 24.55 1.08 -9.54
CA LEU A 89 24.33 1.33 -10.96
C LEU A 89 24.65 2.78 -11.38
N ASN A 90 25.11 3.64 -10.46
CA ASN A 90 25.31 5.08 -10.66
C ASN A 90 24.07 5.76 -11.30
N LEU A 91 22.89 5.25 -11.00
CA LEU A 91 21.66 5.80 -11.57
C LEU A 91 21.36 7.12 -10.87
N PRO A 92 21.08 8.21 -11.62
CA PRO A 92 20.53 9.39 -11.00
C PRO A 92 19.26 8.98 -10.26
N ALA A 93 18.99 9.58 -9.11
CA ALA A 93 17.69 9.46 -8.47
C ALA A 93 16.66 9.95 -9.49
N VAL A 94 16.05 9.03 -10.24
CA VAL A 94 15.17 9.38 -11.34
C VAL A 94 14.05 10.18 -10.72
N GLY A 95 13.95 11.45 -11.12
CA GLY A 95 12.85 12.32 -10.77
C GLY A 95 11.59 11.80 -11.44
N TYR A 96 11.01 10.75 -10.87
CA TYR A 96 9.71 10.27 -11.29
C TYR A 96 8.71 11.32 -10.86
N VAL A 97 8.17 12.05 -11.84
CA VAL A 97 6.94 12.80 -11.67
C VAL A 97 5.87 11.72 -11.47
N PRO A 98 5.26 11.59 -10.27
CA PRO A 98 4.23 10.61 -10.08
C PRO A 98 3.18 10.88 -11.14
N HIS A 99 2.89 9.88 -11.98
CA HIS A 99 1.65 9.88 -12.72
C HIS A 99 0.57 9.93 -11.65
N ARG A 100 0.10 11.15 -11.35
CA ARG A 100 -1.09 11.37 -10.55
C ARG A 100 -2.12 10.48 -11.20
N VAL A 101 -2.42 9.35 -10.55
CA VAL A 101 -3.60 8.57 -10.87
C VAL A 101 -4.72 9.57 -10.72
N ARG A 102 -5.17 10.08 -11.88
CA ARG A 102 -6.24 11.06 -11.96
C ARG A 102 -7.44 10.26 -11.52
N ASN A 103 -7.68 10.25 -10.22
CA ASN A 103 -8.86 9.71 -9.60
C ASN A 103 -10.03 10.41 -10.27
N PHE A 104 -10.56 9.78 -11.30
CA PHE A 104 -11.95 9.97 -11.67
C PHE A 104 -12.72 9.37 -10.50
N ALA A 105 -12.91 10.18 -9.46
CA ALA A 105 -14.04 10.06 -8.57
C ALA A 105 -15.27 10.15 -9.48
N ARG A 106 -15.65 8.99 -10.05
CA ARG A 106 -16.88 8.83 -10.81
C ARG A 106 -17.97 9.25 -9.85
N VAL A 107 -18.60 10.35 -10.22
CA VAL A 107 -19.88 10.86 -9.78
C VAL A 107 -20.77 9.71 -9.26
N TRP A 108 -20.89 9.60 -7.95
CA TRP A 108 -22.05 8.96 -7.33
C TRP A 108 -22.98 10.08 -6.85
N LYS A 109 -23.76 10.61 -7.80
CA LYS A 109 -25.04 11.23 -7.47
C LYS A 109 -25.94 10.12 -6.93
N ILE A 110 -25.85 9.85 -5.64
CA ILE A 110 -26.92 9.11 -4.95
C ILE A 110 -28.03 10.13 -4.72
N ALA A 111 -28.97 10.15 -5.66
CA ALA A 111 -30.29 10.71 -5.43
C ALA A 111 -30.97 9.87 -4.35
N ARG A 112 -30.89 10.31 -3.09
CA ARG A 112 -31.69 9.76 -2.00
C ARG A 112 -33.03 10.51 -1.93
N SER A 113 -33.87 10.31 -2.95
CA SER A 113 -35.33 10.20 -2.72
C SER A 113 -35.53 8.77 -2.22
N SER A 114 -36.06 8.50 -1.03
CA SER A 114 -37.47 8.73 -0.72
C SER A 114 -37.80 8.45 0.75
N LEU A 115 -38.68 9.29 1.29
CA LEU A 115 -39.76 9.01 2.26
C LEU A 115 -39.42 8.69 3.73
N SER A 116 -39.50 9.72 4.58
CA SER A 116 -40.13 9.63 5.91
C SER A 116 -40.58 11.00 6.42
N ASN A 117 -41.58 11.60 5.75
CA ASN A 117 -42.44 12.61 6.40
C ASN A 117 -43.53 11.85 7.18
N LEU A 118 -43.13 11.33 8.35
CA LEU A 118 -44.03 10.79 9.36
C LEU A 118 -43.60 11.38 10.69
N ALA A 119 -44.16 12.53 11.03
CA ALA A 119 -44.44 13.00 12.39
C ALA A 119 -44.93 14.45 12.34
N ARG A 120 -46.08 14.65 11.70
CA ARG A 120 -46.98 15.75 12.05
C ARG A 120 -47.63 15.33 13.37
N LEU A 121 -47.02 15.63 14.50
CA LEU A 121 -47.64 15.62 15.82
C LEU A 121 -46.76 16.38 16.81
N ASN A 122 -47.41 17.24 17.59
CA ASN A 122 -46.90 18.01 18.73
C ASN A 122 -46.11 19.29 18.40
N ARG A 123 -46.83 20.30 17.89
CA ARG A 123 -46.62 21.66 18.41
C ARG A 123 -47.69 21.95 19.44
N PHE A 124 -47.21 22.09 20.66
CA PHE A 124 -47.93 22.53 21.84
C PHE A 124 -48.78 23.76 21.55
N GLY A 125 -49.94 23.79 22.19
CA GLY A 125 -50.85 24.91 22.15
C GLY A 125 -50.24 26.18 22.72
N SER A 126 -50.71 27.29 22.18
CA SER A 126 -50.77 28.56 22.88
C SER A 126 -51.96 29.34 22.33
N ARG A 127 -53.01 29.36 23.14
CA ARG A 127 -53.98 30.43 23.40
C ARG A 127 -54.00 31.59 22.38
N HIS A 128 -55.15 31.80 21.74
CA HIS A 128 -56.12 32.82 22.18
C HIS A 128 -57.47 32.64 21.46
#